data_AF-A0A940QFT4-F1
#
_entry.id   AF-A0A940QFT4-F1
#
_cell.length_a   1.000
_cell.length_b   1.000
_cell.length_c   1.000
_cell.angle_alpha   90.00
_cell.angle_beta   90.00
_cell.angle_gamma   90.00
#
_symmetry.space_group_name_H-M   'P 1'
#
loop_
_entity.id
_entity.type
_entity.pdbx_description
1 polymer ?
#
loop_
_entity_poly.entity_id
_entity_poly.type
_entity_poly.pdbx_seq_one_letter_code
_entity_poly.pdbx_strand_id
1 'polypeptide(L)'
;MLNEKVTVTICGKPYNLRTDNAAALLRQGDEAERRITEYCRELSLSKDDACVFTILDLLGELETASAQRDSYAQKNAAMVSAAEKGAKALEENKVLAAENALLTKDSAALADLRREHTELEGKNAQLTETLSEANARAAENASAKEELAKAQSQIASLEEKNAQLTATVRSGDEKNAEQQKNIDELEKQTADLKKQTAKIAALTDDNKKLTEKLEKAANTEEALRRSEDRVTYLEKECGKLDAANAELDALKKSLTAEQGKTSDLEKKLAAAEKSAAELADTKQSLAAEKGRNSDLEKKLAAAEKSAAELADTKQSLAAEKGRNSDLEKKLAAAEKSAAELADTKQSLAAEKGRNSDLEKKLADAERTADEALTSVSVMEKDVAALREQNEELSELRGKSELYEELSVKYSQMESENAALRAAEQTSAEDGELSAQVEELKKQLSAALAEAKELKKTNASLNRQLNEMLEDGQLTL
;
A
#
# COMPACT_ATOMS: atom_id res chain seq x y z
N MET A 1 -60.20 114.80 -15.54
CA MET A 1 -60.76 116.13 -15.30
C MET A 1 -60.35 117.05 -16.44
N LEU A 2 -61.01 116.90 -17.59
CA LEU A 2 -60.91 117.79 -18.75
C LEU A 2 -62.33 118.06 -19.23
N ASN A 3 -63.12 118.76 -18.40
CA ASN A 3 -64.49 119.12 -18.76
C ASN A 3 -64.48 120.32 -19.73
N GLU A 4 -64.35 120.01 -21.01
CA GLU A 4 -64.48 120.98 -22.10
C GLU A 4 -65.94 121.48 -22.13
N LYS A 5 -66.11 122.80 -22.29
CA LYS A 5 -67.44 123.39 -22.52
C LYS A 5 -67.77 123.27 -24.00
N VAL A 6 -68.86 122.57 -24.29
CA VAL A 6 -69.31 122.33 -25.66
C VAL A 6 -70.74 122.80 -25.78
N THR A 7 -71.03 123.54 -26.83
CA THR A 7 -72.40 123.93 -27.19
C THR A 7 -72.90 122.97 -28.26
N VAL A 8 -73.92 122.20 -27.94
CA VAL A 8 -74.61 121.31 -28.88
C VAL A 8 -75.97 121.92 -29.20
N THR A 9 -76.35 121.98 -30.47
CA THR A 9 -77.66 122.51 -30.87
C THR A 9 -78.59 121.36 -31.23
N ILE A 10 -79.75 121.27 -30.57
CA ILE A 10 -80.78 120.25 -30.84
C ILE A 10 -82.12 120.97 -31.00
N CYS A 11 -82.85 120.68 -32.08
CA CYS A 11 -84.08 121.33 -32.50
C CYS A 11 -83.98 122.86 -32.62
N GLY A 12 -82.80 123.36 -32.98
CA GLY A 12 -82.51 124.80 -33.02
C GLY A 12 -82.32 125.47 -31.66
N LYS A 13 -82.24 124.70 -30.56
CA LYS A 13 -81.93 125.22 -29.21
C LYS A 13 -80.48 124.87 -28.84
N PRO A 14 -79.67 125.85 -28.39
CA PRO A 14 -78.30 125.59 -27.95
C PRO A 14 -78.28 125.08 -26.50
N TYR A 15 -77.58 123.98 -26.26
CA TYR A 15 -77.33 123.37 -24.96
C TYR A 15 -75.84 123.43 -24.63
N ASN A 16 -75.50 124.08 -23.52
CA ASN A 16 -74.12 124.23 -23.06
C ASN A 16 -73.80 123.11 -22.07
N LEU A 17 -73.07 122.10 -22.52
CA LEU A 17 -72.74 120.89 -21.75
C LEU A 17 -71.25 120.84 -21.42
N ARG A 18 -70.89 120.02 -20.43
CA ARG A 18 -69.50 119.71 -20.07
C ARG A 18 -69.25 118.23 -20.27
N THR A 19 -68.16 117.89 -20.94
CA THR A 19 -67.78 116.50 -21.21
C THR A 19 -66.26 116.36 -21.23
N ASP A 20 -65.78 115.18 -20.87
CA ASP A 20 -64.39 114.79 -21.05
C ASP A 20 -64.07 114.34 -22.50
N ASN A 21 -65.07 114.30 -23.39
CA ASN A 21 -64.91 113.97 -24.81
C ASN A 21 -65.85 114.83 -25.69
N ALA A 22 -65.40 116.06 -26.00
CA ALA A 22 -66.17 117.00 -26.81
C ALA A 22 -66.50 116.46 -28.21
N ALA A 23 -65.54 115.79 -28.85
CA ALA A 23 -65.71 115.27 -30.20
C ALA A 23 -66.79 114.17 -30.27
N ALA A 24 -66.88 113.30 -29.25
CA ALA A 24 -67.94 112.31 -29.16
C ALA A 24 -69.29 112.97 -28.90
N LEU A 25 -69.35 113.94 -27.99
CA LEU A 25 -70.60 114.62 -27.64
C LEU A 25 -71.16 115.44 -28.81
N LEU A 26 -70.31 116.13 -29.57
CA LEU A 26 -70.73 116.85 -30.79
C LEU A 26 -71.28 115.88 -31.83
N ARG A 27 -70.57 114.79 -32.13
CA ARG A 27 -71.07 113.76 -33.07
C ARG A 27 -72.40 113.15 -32.64
N GLN A 28 -72.58 112.88 -31.34
CA GLN A 28 -73.85 112.38 -30.80
C GLN A 28 -74.97 113.42 -30.93
N GLY A 29 -74.65 114.70 -30.69
CA GLY A 29 -75.58 115.81 -30.89
C GLY A 29 -76.02 115.95 -32.35
N ASP A 30 -75.06 115.92 -33.28
CA ASP A 30 -75.32 115.98 -34.71
C ASP A 30 -76.16 114.79 -35.19
N GLU A 31 -75.88 113.57 -34.71
CA GLU A 31 -76.67 112.38 -35.06
C GLU A 31 -78.09 112.44 -34.48
N ALA A 32 -78.25 112.93 -33.25
CA ALA A 32 -79.58 113.15 -32.67
C ALA A 32 -80.39 114.15 -33.51
N GLU A 33 -79.78 115.27 -33.91
CA GLU A 33 -80.44 116.27 -34.77
C GLU A 33 -80.78 115.70 -36.17
N ARG A 34 -79.89 114.85 -36.71
CA ARG A 34 -80.11 114.13 -37.98
C ARG A 34 -81.35 113.25 -37.89
N ARG A 35 -81.45 112.40 -36.86
CA ARG A 35 -82.60 111.48 -36.63
C ARG A 35 -83.89 112.24 -36.37
N ILE A 36 -83.87 113.30 -35.56
CA ILE A 36 -85.05 114.15 -35.33
C ILE A 36 -85.55 114.75 -36.65
N THR A 37 -84.63 115.25 -37.47
CA THR A 37 -84.96 115.82 -38.78
C THR A 37 -85.55 114.77 -39.73
N GLU A 38 -84.99 113.56 -39.74
CA GLU A 38 -85.53 112.42 -40.50
C GLU A 38 -86.93 112.03 -40.04
N TYR A 39 -87.18 111.91 -38.74
CA TYR A 39 -88.50 111.58 -38.20
C TYR A 39 -89.56 112.64 -38.46
N CYS A 40 -89.22 113.92 -38.33
CA CYS A 40 -90.13 115.00 -38.73
C CYS A 40 -90.50 114.92 -40.21
N ARG A 41 -89.55 114.50 -41.07
CA ARG A 41 -89.74 114.46 -42.53
C ARG A 41 -90.48 113.21 -43.00
N GLU A 42 -90.08 112.03 -42.54
CA GLU A 42 -90.52 110.74 -43.08
C GLU A 42 -91.81 110.25 -42.42
N LEU A 43 -91.97 110.48 -41.13
CA LEU A 43 -93.14 110.07 -40.36
C LEU A 43 -94.16 111.20 -40.14
N SER A 44 -93.87 112.41 -40.65
CA SER A 44 -94.69 113.63 -40.45
C SER A 44 -94.96 113.95 -38.98
N LEU A 45 -94.01 113.61 -38.10
CA LEU A 45 -94.13 113.81 -36.65
C LEU A 45 -93.87 115.28 -36.28
N SER A 46 -94.49 115.73 -35.17
CA SER A 46 -94.11 117.00 -34.55
C SER A 46 -92.66 116.92 -34.06
N LYS A 47 -91.98 118.07 -33.88
CA LYS A 47 -90.61 118.08 -33.36
C LYS A 47 -90.49 117.40 -31.99
N ASP A 48 -91.52 117.56 -31.16
CA ASP A 48 -91.55 116.96 -29.82
C ASP A 48 -91.69 115.44 -29.91
N ASP A 49 -92.56 114.92 -30.77
CA ASP A 49 -92.70 113.48 -30.99
C ASP A 49 -91.43 112.88 -31.62
N ALA A 50 -90.84 113.55 -32.62
CA ALA A 50 -89.59 113.12 -33.25
C ALA A 50 -88.41 113.07 -32.27
N CYS A 51 -88.35 114.01 -31.30
CA CYS A 51 -87.39 113.95 -30.19
C CYS A 51 -87.62 112.71 -29.32
N VAL A 52 -88.87 112.40 -28.97
CA VAL A 52 -89.21 111.23 -28.16
C VAL A 52 -88.80 109.94 -28.86
N PHE A 53 -89.12 109.78 -30.15
CA PHE A 53 -88.69 108.60 -30.93
C PHE A 53 -87.16 108.48 -31.00
N THR A 54 -86.45 109.59 -31.24
CA THR A 54 -84.98 109.59 -31.25
C THR A 54 -84.39 109.18 -29.90
N ILE A 55 -84.97 109.65 -28.78
CA ILE A 55 -84.55 109.25 -27.44
C ILE A 55 -84.78 107.75 -27.23
N LEU A 56 -85.92 107.20 -27.66
CA LEU A 56 -86.22 105.77 -27.54
C LEU A 56 -85.21 104.91 -28.33
N ASP A 57 -84.85 105.31 -29.55
CA ASP A 57 -83.83 104.56 -30.32
C ASP A 57 -82.46 104.62 -29.68
N LEU A 58 -82.04 105.81 -29.22
CA LEU A 58 -80.76 105.98 -28.53
C LEU A 58 -80.71 105.21 -27.21
N LEU A 59 -81.83 105.11 -26.49
CA LEU A 59 -81.96 104.25 -25.31
C LEU A 59 -81.80 102.77 -25.69
N GLY A 60 -82.44 102.31 -26.78
CA GLY A 60 -82.25 100.93 -27.28
C GLY A 60 -80.81 100.63 -27.72
N GLU A 61 -80.14 101.57 -28.38
CA GLU A 61 -78.71 101.48 -28.73
C GLU A 61 -77.82 101.46 -27.47
N LEU A 62 -78.16 102.24 -26.44
CA LEU A 62 -77.44 102.24 -25.17
C LEU A 62 -77.62 100.90 -24.42
N GLU A 63 -78.83 100.36 -24.40
CA GLU A 63 -79.12 99.05 -23.80
C GLU A 63 -78.36 97.93 -24.52
N THR A 64 -78.35 97.91 -25.85
CA THR A 64 -77.59 96.94 -26.64
C THR A 64 -76.07 97.07 -26.43
N ALA A 65 -75.54 98.30 -26.39
CA ALA A 65 -74.14 98.55 -26.08
C ALA A 65 -73.77 98.14 -24.64
N SER A 66 -74.66 98.38 -23.67
CA SER A 66 -74.47 97.92 -22.28
C SER A 66 -74.48 96.40 -22.19
N ALA A 67 -75.42 95.73 -22.87
CA ALA A 67 -75.47 94.27 -22.92
C ALA A 67 -74.22 93.67 -23.59
N GLN A 68 -73.70 94.31 -24.65
CA GLN A 68 -72.43 93.91 -25.27
C GLN A 68 -71.25 94.09 -24.32
N ARG A 69 -71.15 95.24 -23.64
CA ARG A 69 -70.11 95.49 -22.63
C ARG A 69 -70.15 94.43 -21.53
N ASP A 70 -71.33 94.11 -21.02
CA ASP A 70 -71.50 93.12 -19.95
C ASP A 70 -71.16 91.70 -20.45
N SER A 71 -71.50 91.37 -21.70
CA SER A 71 -71.08 90.13 -22.35
C SER A 71 -69.54 90.04 -22.48
N TYR A 72 -68.88 91.13 -22.89
CA TYR A 72 -67.42 91.17 -22.94
C TYR A 72 -66.78 91.08 -21.56
N ALA A 73 -67.36 91.74 -20.55
CA ALA A 73 -66.89 91.63 -19.17
C ALA A 73 -66.99 90.19 -18.66
N GLN A 74 -68.11 89.50 -18.92
CA GLN A 74 -68.28 88.09 -18.59
C GLN A 74 -67.28 87.18 -19.32
N LYS A 75 -67.07 87.40 -20.63
CA LYS A 75 -66.07 86.65 -21.42
C LYS A 75 -64.66 86.87 -20.90
N ASN A 76 -64.29 88.11 -20.58
CA ASN A 76 -62.98 88.43 -20.02
C ASN A 76 -62.80 87.80 -18.64
N ALA A 77 -63.81 87.84 -17.77
CA ALA A 77 -63.76 87.18 -16.47
C ALA A 77 -63.59 85.66 -16.60
N ALA A 78 -64.29 85.03 -17.54
CA ALA A 78 -64.14 83.61 -17.83
C ALA A 78 -62.74 83.26 -18.37
N MET A 79 -62.19 84.07 -19.27
CA MET A 79 -60.83 83.89 -19.79
C MET A 79 -59.77 84.03 -18.69
N VAL A 80 -59.91 85.04 -17.80
CA VAL A 80 -59.00 85.22 -16.66
C VAL A 80 -59.07 84.02 -15.72
N SER A 81 -60.27 83.56 -15.36
CA SER A 81 -60.42 82.38 -14.50
C SER A 81 -59.84 81.10 -15.14
N ALA A 82 -60.01 80.93 -16.46
CA ALA A 82 -59.41 79.82 -17.19
C ALA A 82 -57.87 79.91 -17.21
N ALA A 83 -57.31 81.11 -17.41
CA ALA A 83 -55.88 81.35 -17.37
C ALA A 83 -55.29 81.08 -15.97
N GLU A 84 -55.96 81.51 -14.91
CA GLU A 84 -55.56 81.23 -13.53
C GLU A 84 -55.58 79.73 -13.20
N LYS A 85 -56.62 79.00 -13.63
CA LYS A 85 -56.68 77.54 -13.48
C LYS A 85 -55.57 76.85 -14.28
N GLY A 86 -55.30 77.31 -15.51
CA GLY A 86 -54.20 76.81 -16.33
C GLY A 86 -52.83 77.04 -15.69
N ALA A 87 -52.60 78.22 -15.10
CA ALA A 87 -51.37 78.54 -14.39
C ALA A 87 -51.17 77.66 -13.15
N LYS A 88 -52.24 77.41 -12.36
CA LYS A 88 -52.19 76.50 -11.21
C LYS A 88 -51.88 75.06 -11.65
N ALA A 89 -52.56 74.55 -12.67
CA ALA A 89 -52.32 73.22 -13.20
C ALA A 89 -50.88 73.06 -13.73
N LEU A 90 -50.32 74.09 -14.36
CA LEU A 90 -48.94 74.08 -14.83
C LEU A 90 -47.93 74.03 -13.68
N GLU A 91 -48.20 74.75 -12.59
CA GLU A 91 -47.34 74.71 -11.41
C GLU A 91 -47.42 73.37 -10.68
N GLU A 92 -48.63 72.81 -10.51
CA GLU A 92 -48.83 71.44 -10.00
C GLU A 92 -48.09 70.42 -10.86
N ASN A 93 -48.13 70.55 -12.19
CA ASN A 93 -47.44 69.65 -13.10
C ASN A 93 -45.91 69.72 -12.93
N LYS A 94 -45.34 70.92 -12.70
CA LYS A 94 -43.90 71.04 -12.40
C LYS A 94 -43.52 70.36 -11.09
N VAL A 95 -44.34 70.51 -10.04
CA VAL A 95 -44.10 69.86 -8.75
C VAL A 95 -44.14 68.34 -8.92
N LEU A 96 -45.15 67.81 -9.60
CA LEU A 96 -45.26 66.37 -9.88
C LEU A 96 -44.11 65.86 -10.77
N ALA A 97 -43.65 66.65 -11.74
CA ALA A 97 -42.49 66.29 -12.55
C ALA A 97 -41.20 66.20 -11.71
N ALA A 98 -41.01 67.13 -10.76
CA ALA A 98 -39.88 67.10 -9.85
C ALA A 98 -39.95 65.90 -8.88
N GLU A 99 -41.15 65.58 -8.37
CA GLU A 99 -41.38 64.40 -7.52
C GLU A 99 -41.11 63.09 -8.27
N ASN A 100 -41.60 62.96 -9.50
CA ASN A 100 -41.32 61.80 -10.35
C ASN A 100 -39.82 61.63 -10.64
N ALA A 101 -39.09 62.74 -10.83
CA ALA A 101 -37.64 62.69 -11.01
C ALA A 101 -36.93 62.18 -9.75
N LEU A 102 -37.38 62.60 -8.56
CA LEU A 102 -36.85 62.11 -7.28
C LEU A 102 -37.16 60.63 -7.07
N LEU A 103 -38.40 60.20 -7.32
CA LEU A 103 -38.80 58.78 -7.24
C LEU A 103 -38.00 57.89 -8.20
N THR A 104 -37.66 58.40 -9.38
CA THR A 104 -36.81 57.69 -10.34
C THR A 104 -35.40 57.51 -9.77
N LYS A 105 -34.85 58.53 -9.12
CA LYS A 105 -33.54 58.45 -8.45
C LYS A 105 -33.55 57.47 -7.27
N ASP A 106 -34.59 57.52 -6.45
CA ASP A 106 -34.73 56.63 -5.29
C ASP A 106 -34.93 55.17 -5.72
N SER A 107 -35.69 54.93 -6.80
CA SER A 107 -35.85 53.58 -7.33
C SER A 107 -34.55 53.00 -7.90
N ALA A 108 -33.72 53.83 -8.54
CA ALA A 108 -32.37 53.43 -8.96
C ALA A 108 -31.47 53.10 -7.75
N ALA A 109 -31.45 53.95 -6.72
CA ALA A 109 -30.68 53.70 -5.50
C ALA A 109 -31.13 52.42 -4.77
N LEU A 110 -32.44 52.12 -4.76
CA LEU A 110 -32.97 50.88 -4.21
C LEU A 110 -32.54 49.65 -5.02
N ALA A 111 -32.44 49.77 -6.35
CA ALA A 111 -31.95 48.70 -7.19
C ALA A 111 -30.46 48.40 -6.91
N ASP A 112 -29.64 49.44 -6.70
CA ASP A 112 -28.23 49.30 -6.34
C ASP A 112 -28.07 48.64 -4.96
N LEU A 113 -28.82 49.09 -3.95
CA LEU A 113 -28.83 48.48 -2.62
C LEU A 113 -29.24 47.00 -2.64
N ARG A 114 -30.22 46.64 -3.48
CA ARG A 114 -30.62 45.23 -3.66
C ARG A 114 -29.48 44.41 -4.25
N ARG A 115 -28.76 44.95 -5.23
CA ARG A 115 -27.57 44.29 -5.81
C ARG A 115 -26.51 44.07 -4.72
N GLU A 116 -26.15 45.10 -3.98
CA GLU A 116 -25.17 45.00 -2.88
C GLU A 116 -25.60 43.98 -1.83
N HIS A 117 -26.88 43.94 -1.46
CA HIS A 117 -27.41 42.94 -0.53
C HIS A 117 -27.21 41.52 -1.05
N THR A 118 -27.56 41.25 -2.32
CA THR A 118 -27.37 39.92 -2.91
C THR A 118 -25.89 39.52 -3.00
N GLU A 119 -24.99 40.47 -3.28
CA GLU A 119 -23.55 40.22 -3.26
C GLU A 119 -23.04 39.89 -1.84
N LEU A 120 -23.54 40.60 -0.82
CA LEU A 120 -23.19 40.33 0.58
C LEU A 120 -23.74 38.99 1.06
N GLU A 121 -24.94 38.61 0.66
CA GLU A 121 -25.50 37.28 0.92
C GLU A 121 -24.63 36.18 0.30
N GLY A 122 -24.20 36.36 -0.95
CA GLY A 122 -23.28 35.45 -1.62
C GLY A 122 -21.94 35.33 -0.89
N LYS A 123 -21.34 36.46 -0.48
CA LYS A 123 -20.09 36.48 0.29
C LYS A 123 -20.25 35.80 1.66
N ASN A 124 -21.37 36.02 2.35
CA ASN A 124 -21.66 35.37 3.64
C ASN A 124 -21.83 33.85 3.49
N ALA A 125 -22.48 33.39 2.41
CA ALA A 125 -22.59 31.96 2.11
C ALA A 125 -21.20 31.33 1.88
N GLN A 126 -20.35 31.97 1.07
CA GLN A 126 -18.97 31.52 0.84
C GLN A 126 -18.12 31.49 2.11
N LEU A 127 -18.25 32.51 2.98
CA LEU A 127 -17.57 32.53 4.27
C LEU A 127 -18.03 31.40 5.19
N THR A 128 -19.33 31.10 5.19
CA THR A 128 -19.90 30.00 5.99
C THR A 128 -19.37 28.64 5.52
N GLU A 129 -19.30 28.43 4.20
CA GLU A 129 -18.71 27.23 3.61
C GLU A 129 -17.22 27.10 3.95
N THR A 130 -16.45 28.18 3.78
CA THR A 130 -15.01 28.21 4.12
C THR A 130 -14.78 27.91 5.61
N LEU A 131 -15.61 28.43 6.50
CA LEU A 131 -15.55 28.13 7.94
C LEU A 131 -15.89 26.67 8.24
N SER A 132 -16.87 26.11 7.55
CA SER A 132 -17.23 24.68 7.67
C SER A 132 -16.07 23.78 7.25
N GLU A 133 -15.44 24.07 6.11
CA GLU A 133 -14.25 23.34 5.64
C GLU A 133 -13.07 23.47 6.60
N ALA A 134 -12.82 24.67 7.11
CA ALA A 134 -11.75 24.90 8.08
C ALA A 134 -11.97 24.10 9.37
N ASN A 135 -13.22 24.02 9.84
CA ASN A 135 -13.58 23.21 11.01
C ASN A 135 -13.45 21.71 10.75
N ALA A 136 -13.85 21.24 9.57
CA ALA A 136 -13.68 19.85 9.16
C ALA A 136 -12.18 19.46 9.12
N ARG A 137 -11.35 20.28 8.49
CA ARG A 137 -9.89 20.09 8.48
C ARG A 137 -9.27 20.15 9.87
N ALA A 138 -9.79 20.98 10.77
CA ALA A 138 -9.32 21.03 12.16
C ALA A 138 -9.65 19.73 12.91
N ALA A 139 -10.82 19.14 12.67
CA ALA A 139 -11.21 17.85 13.24
C ALA A 139 -10.35 16.69 12.70
N GLU A 140 -10.10 16.66 11.38
CA GLU A 140 -9.18 15.68 10.75
C GLU A 140 -7.75 15.81 11.29
N ASN A 141 -7.26 17.03 11.50
CA ASN A 141 -5.95 17.22 12.10
C ASN A 141 -5.89 16.76 13.57
N ALA A 142 -7.00 16.87 14.31
CA ALA A 142 -7.07 16.37 15.68
C ALA A 142 -7.04 14.84 15.71
N SER A 143 -7.80 14.16 14.84
CA SER A 143 -7.77 12.69 14.74
C SER A 143 -6.40 12.19 14.29
N ALA A 144 -5.79 12.82 13.27
CA ALA A 144 -4.45 12.46 12.80
C ALA A 144 -3.38 12.61 13.90
N LYS A 145 -3.49 13.63 14.77
CA LYS A 145 -2.60 13.79 15.93
C LYS A 145 -2.80 12.67 16.96
N GLU A 146 -4.04 12.25 17.20
CA GLU A 146 -4.32 11.15 18.12
C GLU A 146 -3.78 9.82 17.58
N GLU A 147 -3.93 9.56 16.28
CA GLU A 147 -3.33 8.40 15.61
C GLU A 147 -1.81 8.43 15.64
N LEU A 148 -1.19 9.60 15.39
CA LEU A 148 0.26 9.77 15.50
C LEU A 148 0.75 9.47 16.91
N ALA A 149 0.04 9.94 17.95
CA ALA A 149 0.40 9.65 19.34
C ALA A 149 0.28 8.16 19.67
N LYS A 150 -0.76 7.47 19.16
CA LYS A 150 -0.92 6.02 19.28
C LYS A 150 0.24 5.27 18.59
N ALA A 151 0.60 5.68 17.37
CA ALA A 151 1.72 5.10 16.62
C ALA A 151 3.06 5.31 17.34
N GLN A 152 3.32 6.51 17.87
CA GLN A 152 4.52 6.80 18.65
C GLN A 152 4.61 5.93 19.92
N SER A 153 3.50 5.73 20.63
CA SER A 153 3.47 4.82 21.78
C SER A 153 3.76 3.37 21.39
N GLN A 154 3.28 2.91 20.23
CA GLN A 154 3.56 1.57 19.72
C GLN A 154 5.03 1.41 19.33
N ILE A 155 5.61 2.41 18.65
CA ILE A 155 7.04 2.42 18.30
C ILE A 155 7.90 2.32 19.56
N ALA A 156 7.62 3.12 20.58
CA ALA A 156 8.37 3.07 21.84
C ALA A 156 8.32 1.67 22.50
N SER A 157 7.14 1.02 22.49
CA SER A 157 6.99 -0.35 23.01
C SER A 157 7.76 -1.38 22.18
N LEU A 158 7.78 -1.23 20.86
CA LEU A 158 8.55 -2.11 19.97
C LEU A 158 10.06 -1.90 20.13
N GLU A 159 10.52 -0.66 20.30
CA GLU A 159 11.91 -0.35 20.60
C GLU A 159 12.36 -0.99 21.92
N GLU A 160 11.53 -0.93 22.96
CA GLU A 160 11.81 -1.59 24.24
C GLU A 160 11.89 -3.11 24.08
N LYS A 161 10.93 -3.73 23.37
CA LYS A 161 10.95 -5.17 23.09
C LYS A 161 12.19 -5.57 22.28
N ASN A 162 12.58 -4.78 21.29
CA ASN A 162 13.78 -5.04 20.50
C ASN A 162 15.06 -4.94 21.35
N ALA A 163 15.13 -3.98 22.28
CA ALA A 163 16.24 -3.89 23.23
C ALA A 163 16.30 -5.13 24.15
N GLN A 164 15.15 -5.59 24.66
CA GLN A 164 15.06 -6.81 25.46
C GLN A 164 15.47 -8.07 24.68
N LEU A 165 15.01 -8.22 23.44
CA LEU A 165 15.40 -9.32 22.56
C LEU A 165 16.90 -9.30 22.27
N THR A 166 17.45 -8.13 21.96
CA THR A 166 18.89 -7.95 21.72
C THR A 166 19.71 -8.36 22.94
N ALA A 167 19.29 -7.96 24.15
CA ALA A 167 19.94 -8.38 25.39
C ALA A 167 19.84 -9.90 25.62
N THR A 168 18.70 -10.50 25.28
CA THR A 168 18.47 -11.95 25.41
C THR A 168 19.35 -12.74 24.46
N VAL A 169 19.43 -12.32 23.18
CA VAL A 169 20.32 -12.92 22.17
C VAL A 169 21.76 -12.85 22.64
N ARG A 170 22.23 -11.67 23.08
CA ARG A 170 23.59 -11.49 23.60
C ARG A 170 23.87 -12.43 24.79
N SER A 171 22.95 -12.56 25.74
CA SER A 171 23.11 -13.49 26.86
C SER A 171 23.14 -14.96 26.39
N GLY A 172 22.37 -15.30 25.37
CA GLY A 172 22.41 -16.60 24.70
C GLY A 172 23.77 -16.86 24.05
N ASP A 173 24.30 -15.90 23.32
CA ASP A 173 25.62 -15.99 22.68
C ASP A 173 26.74 -16.14 23.71
N GLU A 174 26.71 -15.37 24.80
CA GLU A 174 27.66 -15.50 25.91
C GLU A 174 27.59 -16.91 26.55
N LYS A 175 26.39 -17.45 26.76
CA LYS A 175 26.20 -18.82 27.27
C LYS A 175 26.71 -19.88 26.29
N ASN A 176 26.46 -19.73 24.99
CA ASN A 176 26.93 -20.64 23.96
C ASN A 176 28.46 -20.63 23.87
N ALA A 177 29.09 -19.45 23.95
CA ALA A 177 30.54 -19.34 23.97
C ALA A 177 31.15 -20.05 25.18
N GLU A 178 30.54 -19.92 26.36
CA GLU A 178 30.98 -20.63 27.57
C GLU A 178 30.77 -22.15 27.44
N GLN A 179 29.65 -22.59 26.89
CA GLN A 179 29.39 -24.00 26.60
C GLN A 179 30.42 -24.57 25.62
N GLN A 180 30.77 -23.83 24.57
CA GLN A 180 31.80 -24.25 23.61
C GLN A 180 33.16 -24.42 24.28
N LYS A 181 33.55 -23.46 25.13
CA LYS A 181 34.80 -23.54 25.90
C LYS A 181 34.84 -24.77 26.81
N ASN A 182 33.72 -25.11 27.46
CA ASN A 182 33.61 -26.32 28.26
C ASN A 182 33.70 -27.60 27.43
N ILE A 183 33.13 -27.62 26.23
CA ILE A 183 33.26 -28.75 25.29
C ILE A 183 34.72 -28.93 24.89
N ASP A 184 35.40 -27.85 24.47
CA ASP A 184 36.81 -27.88 24.07
C ASP A 184 37.71 -28.42 25.20
N GLU A 185 37.42 -28.05 26.45
CA GLU A 185 38.12 -28.54 27.63
C GLU A 185 37.87 -30.03 27.89
N LEU A 186 36.62 -30.50 27.76
CA LEU A 186 36.28 -31.92 27.86
C LEU A 186 36.91 -32.76 26.74
N GLU A 187 36.98 -32.24 25.52
CA GLU A 187 37.66 -32.88 24.41
C GLU A 187 39.16 -33.04 24.68
N LYS A 188 39.79 -32.00 25.23
CA LYS A 188 41.20 -32.04 25.66
C LYS A 188 41.43 -33.09 26.75
N GLN A 189 40.58 -33.12 27.78
CA GLN A 189 40.63 -34.15 28.82
C GLN A 189 40.46 -35.56 28.25
N THR A 190 39.55 -35.73 27.30
CA THR A 190 39.31 -37.01 26.61
C THR A 190 40.54 -37.44 25.80
N ALA A 191 41.21 -36.51 25.12
CA ALA A 191 42.44 -36.78 24.40
C ALA A 191 43.59 -37.19 25.33
N ASP A 192 43.72 -36.54 26.48
CA ASP A 192 44.74 -36.87 27.48
C ASP A 192 44.46 -38.23 28.14
N LEU A 193 43.20 -38.53 28.46
CA LEU A 193 42.79 -39.86 28.94
C LEU A 193 43.08 -40.95 27.90
N LYS A 194 42.82 -40.71 26.60
CA LYS A 194 43.19 -41.66 25.53
C LYS A 194 44.71 -41.92 25.51
N LYS A 195 45.55 -40.88 25.66
CA LYS A 195 47.01 -41.05 25.76
C LYS A 195 47.41 -41.85 26.99
N GLN A 196 46.79 -41.60 28.14
CA GLN A 196 47.05 -42.37 29.36
C GLN A 196 46.65 -43.84 29.19
N THR A 197 45.48 -44.12 28.62
CA THR A 197 45.02 -45.49 28.32
C THR A 197 46.00 -46.20 27.38
N ALA A 198 46.49 -45.54 26.33
CA ALA A 198 47.50 -46.11 25.44
C ALA A 198 48.81 -46.42 26.17
N LYS A 199 49.24 -45.54 27.09
CA LYS A 199 50.43 -45.78 27.92
C LYS A 199 50.25 -46.95 28.88
N ILE A 200 49.08 -47.08 29.51
CA ILE A 200 48.75 -48.21 30.38
C ILE A 200 48.74 -49.51 29.57
N ALA A 201 48.17 -49.51 28.36
CA ALA A 201 48.19 -50.68 27.48
C ALA A 201 49.62 -51.11 27.12
N ALA A 202 50.50 -50.16 26.78
CA ALA A 202 51.92 -50.43 26.52
C ALA A 202 52.63 -51.01 27.76
N LEU A 203 52.43 -50.42 28.94
CA LEU A 203 52.98 -50.93 30.20
C LEU A 203 52.45 -52.33 30.54
N THR A 204 51.19 -52.62 30.21
CA THR A 204 50.59 -53.94 30.42
C THR A 204 51.24 -54.98 29.51
N ASP A 205 51.50 -54.63 28.24
CA ASP A 205 52.22 -55.49 27.30
C ASP A 205 53.67 -55.74 27.73
N ASP A 206 54.37 -54.70 28.20
CA ASP A 206 55.73 -54.83 28.73
C ASP A 206 55.78 -55.67 30.00
N ASN A 207 54.82 -55.51 30.91
CA ASN A 207 54.68 -56.38 32.08
C ASN A 207 54.44 -57.83 31.67
N LYS A 208 53.61 -58.09 30.66
CA LYS A 208 53.41 -59.45 30.14
C LYS A 208 54.72 -60.05 29.62
N LYS A 209 55.49 -59.30 28.84
CA LYS A 209 56.83 -59.72 28.37
C LYS A 209 57.81 -59.96 29.52
N LEU A 210 57.77 -59.12 30.56
CA LEU A 210 58.60 -59.29 31.75
C LEU A 210 58.20 -60.56 32.51
N THR A 211 56.92 -60.85 32.66
CA THR A 211 56.42 -62.10 33.25
C THR A 211 56.88 -63.31 32.45
N GLU A 212 56.77 -63.28 31.11
CA GLU A 212 57.27 -64.36 30.25
C GLU A 212 58.80 -64.54 30.36
N LYS A 213 59.57 -63.45 30.51
CA LYS A 213 61.01 -63.51 30.76
C LYS A 213 61.32 -64.11 32.14
N LEU A 214 60.55 -63.76 33.16
CA LEU A 214 60.69 -64.32 34.51
C LEU A 214 60.38 -65.81 34.51
N GLU A 215 59.34 -66.27 33.82
CA GLU A 215 59.05 -67.71 33.68
C GLU A 215 60.17 -68.45 32.95
N LYS A 216 60.71 -67.87 31.86
CA LYS A 216 61.87 -68.44 31.17
C LYS A 216 63.09 -68.51 32.08
N ALA A 217 63.37 -67.45 32.84
CA ALA A 217 64.46 -67.41 33.81
C ALA A 217 64.28 -68.48 34.89
N ALA A 218 63.08 -68.61 35.46
CA ALA A 218 62.75 -69.65 36.43
C ALA A 218 62.97 -71.06 35.86
N ASN A 219 62.55 -71.32 34.61
CA ASN A 219 62.81 -72.60 33.94
C ASN A 219 64.31 -72.86 33.73
N THR A 220 65.09 -71.84 33.38
CA THR A 220 66.56 -71.99 33.27
C THR A 220 67.23 -72.20 34.61
N GLU A 221 66.74 -71.55 35.67
CA GLU A 221 67.23 -71.73 37.03
C GLU A 221 66.92 -73.13 37.56
N GLU A 222 65.72 -73.65 37.30
CA GLU A 222 65.41 -75.06 37.60
C GLU A 222 66.27 -76.03 36.80
N ALA A 223 66.55 -75.75 35.52
CA ALA A 223 67.44 -76.58 34.71
C ALA A 223 68.87 -76.57 35.25
N LEU A 224 69.36 -75.40 35.70
CA LEU A 224 70.65 -75.25 36.34
C LEU A 224 70.69 -76.03 37.65
N ARG A 225 69.66 -75.93 38.50
CA ARG A 225 69.57 -76.68 39.75
C ARG A 225 69.58 -78.20 39.51
N ARG A 226 68.86 -78.70 38.50
CA ARG A 226 68.93 -80.12 38.10
C ARG A 226 70.32 -80.53 37.62
N SER A 227 71.04 -79.63 36.95
CA SER A 227 72.44 -79.82 36.55
C SER A 227 73.36 -79.88 37.77
N GLU A 228 73.20 -78.97 38.73
CA GLU A 228 73.96 -78.95 39.99
C GLU A 228 73.70 -80.22 40.81
N ASP A 229 72.44 -80.64 40.96
CA ASP A 229 72.07 -81.92 41.61
C ASP A 229 72.75 -83.11 40.91
N ARG A 230 72.84 -83.09 39.57
CA ARG A 230 73.51 -84.13 38.79
C ARG A 230 75.04 -84.08 38.96
N VAL A 231 75.64 -82.89 39.08
CA VAL A 231 77.06 -82.74 39.42
C VAL A 231 77.33 -83.30 40.80
N THR A 232 76.53 -82.96 41.82
CA THR A 232 76.72 -83.51 43.18
C THR A 232 76.52 -85.03 43.24
N TYR A 233 75.61 -85.58 42.43
CA TYR A 233 75.47 -87.03 42.26
C TYR A 233 76.71 -87.67 41.62
N LEU A 234 77.24 -87.06 40.56
CA LEU A 234 78.45 -87.52 39.89
C LEU A 234 79.69 -87.40 40.77
N GLU A 235 79.81 -86.36 41.59
CA GLU A 235 80.88 -86.22 42.59
C GLU A 235 80.84 -87.35 43.63
N LYS A 236 79.64 -87.75 44.07
CA LYS A 236 79.48 -88.94 44.93
C LYS A 236 79.89 -90.23 44.23
N GLU A 237 79.58 -90.39 42.94
CA GLU A 237 80.05 -91.52 42.12
C GLU A 237 81.57 -91.53 41.96
N CYS A 238 82.20 -90.38 41.68
CA CYS A 238 83.65 -90.25 41.64
C CYS A 238 84.29 -90.63 42.97
N GLY A 239 83.74 -90.18 44.10
CA GLY A 239 84.23 -90.58 45.43
C GLY A 239 84.13 -92.09 45.69
N LYS A 240 83.10 -92.76 45.17
CA LYS A 240 83.00 -94.23 45.22
C LYS A 240 84.03 -94.92 44.32
N LEU A 241 84.27 -94.37 43.13
CA LEU A 241 85.29 -94.89 42.21
C LEU A 241 86.71 -94.69 42.76
N ASP A 242 86.97 -93.58 43.44
CA ASP A 242 88.24 -93.34 44.14
C ASP A 242 88.44 -94.33 45.29
N ALA A 243 87.37 -94.63 46.05
CA ALA A 243 87.41 -95.69 47.06
C ALA A 243 87.68 -97.08 46.45
N ALA A 244 87.02 -97.41 45.33
CA ALA A 244 87.25 -98.66 44.60
C ALA A 244 88.68 -98.74 44.00
N ASN A 245 89.25 -97.62 43.54
CA ASN A 245 90.63 -97.57 43.09
C ASN A 245 91.63 -97.76 44.25
N ALA A 246 91.35 -97.21 45.42
CA ALA A 246 92.15 -97.44 46.62
C ALA A 246 92.12 -98.92 47.05
N GLU A 247 90.97 -99.59 46.94
CA GLU A 247 90.84 -101.05 47.15
C GLU A 247 91.60 -101.86 46.10
N LEU A 248 91.58 -101.44 44.83
CA LEU A 248 92.34 -102.07 43.75
C LEU A 248 93.86 -101.96 44.00
N ASP A 249 94.34 -100.82 44.49
CA ASP A 249 95.76 -100.64 44.83
C ASP A 249 96.18 -101.41 46.09
N ALA A 250 95.27 -101.63 47.05
CA ALA A 250 95.49 -102.55 48.16
C ALA A 250 95.59 -104.02 47.69
N LEU A 251 94.76 -104.43 46.74
CA LEU A 251 94.81 -105.74 46.09
C LEU A 251 96.12 -105.96 45.29
N LYS A 252 96.61 -104.94 44.58
CA LYS A 252 97.93 -105.00 43.90
C LYS A 252 99.09 -105.19 44.89
N LYS A 253 99.04 -104.56 46.06
CA LYS A 253 100.02 -104.78 47.15
C LYS A 253 99.94 -106.19 47.75
N SER A 254 98.73 -106.75 47.86
CA SER A 254 98.52 -108.14 48.28
C SER A 254 99.06 -109.14 47.25
N LEU A 255 98.87 -108.89 45.96
CA LEU A 255 99.35 -109.76 44.87
C LEU A 255 100.89 -109.78 44.78
N THR A 256 101.55 -108.64 45.02
CA THR A 256 103.02 -108.54 45.07
C THR A 256 103.61 -109.23 46.29
N ALA A 257 102.88 -109.33 47.41
CA ALA A 257 103.30 -110.09 48.59
C ALA A 257 103.17 -111.62 48.42
N GLU A 258 102.24 -112.09 47.59
CA GLU A 258 102.09 -113.52 47.26
C GLU A 258 103.08 -114.01 46.19
N GLN A 259 103.45 -113.18 45.22
CA GLN A 259 104.49 -113.51 44.23
C GLN A 259 105.90 -113.67 44.84
N GLY A 260 106.18 -113.03 45.99
CA GLY A 260 107.43 -113.22 46.75
C GLY A 260 107.56 -114.61 47.38
N LYS A 261 106.44 -115.23 47.77
CA LYS A 261 106.41 -116.57 48.41
C LYS A 261 106.57 -117.72 47.42
N THR A 262 106.19 -117.51 46.15
CA THR A 262 106.32 -118.54 45.10
C THR A 262 107.77 -118.74 44.65
N SER A 263 108.62 -117.70 44.73
CA SER A 263 110.03 -117.77 44.31
C SER A 263 110.98 -118.48 45.30
N ASP A 264 110.61 -118.57 46.58
CA ASP A 264 111.41 -119.21 47.64
C ASP A 264 111.12 -120.71 47.82
N LEU A 265 110.02 -121.22 47.23
CA LEU A 265 109.69 -122.66 47.23
C LEU A 265 110.32 -123.40 46.04
N GLU A 266 110.48 -122.76 44.88
CA GLU A 266 111.10 -123.38 43.70
C GLU A 266 112.62 -123.62 43.85
N LYS A 267 113.32 -122.81 44.66
CA LYS A 267 114.77 -123.00 44.92
C LYS A 267 115.09 -124.11 45.93
N LYS A 268 114.12 -124.60 46.70
CA LYS A 268 114.30 -125.71 47.66
C LYS A 268 114.05 -127.11 47.08
N LEU A 269 113.43 -127.22 45.89
CA LEU A 269 113.09 -128.51 45.27
C LEU A 269 114.21 -129.10 44.41
N ALA A 270 115.17 -128.29 43.95
CA ALA A 270 116.24 -128.73 43.05
C ALA A 270 117.46 -129.38 43.76
N ALA A 271 117.50 -129.35 45.09
CA ALA A 271 118.65 -129.80 45.90
C ALA A 271 118.37 -131.03 46.78
N ALA A 272 117.24 -131.72 46.57
CA ALA A 272 116.94 -133.05 47.12
C ALA A 272 116.66 -134.00 45.95
N GLU A 273 117.63 -134.15 45.07
CA GLU A 273 118.50 -135.32 45.14
C GLU A 273 117.71 -136.61 44.88
N LYS A 274 117.88 -137.25 43.72
CA LYS A 274 119.19 -137.77 43.31
C LYS A 274 119.83 -138.62 44.43
N SER A 275 119.00 -139.29 45.23
CA SER A 275 119.36 -140.45 46.06
C SER A 275 118.33 -141.58 45.85
N ALA A 276 118.71 -142.52 44.99
CA ALA A 276 118.39 -143.97 44.96
C ALA A 276 116.92 -144.42 45.18
N ALA A 277 116.20 -144.91 44.17
CA ALA A 277 116.31 -146.25 43.55
C ALA A 277 115.78 -147.40 44.42
N GLU A 278 114.50 -147.78 44.21
CA GLU A 278 113.85 -149.10 44.44
C GLU A 278 112.32 -148.92 44.17
N LEU A 279 111.78 -149.27 43.00
CA LEU A 279 111.14 -150.54 42.60
C LEU A 279 109.71 -150.77 43.15
N ALA A 280 108.74 -150.86 42.22
CA ALA A 280 107.54 -151.73 42.23
C ALA A 280 106.14 -151.06 42.19
N ASP A 281 105.47 -151.30 41.05
CA ASP A 281 104.08 -151.75 40.92
C ASP A 281 102.92 -150.91 41.48
N THR A 282 102.11 -150.35 40.56
CA THR A 282 100.75 -150.83 40.18
C THR A 282 100.02 -149.72 39.44
N LYS A 283 99.70 -149.92 38.15
CA LYS A 283 98.46 -150.52 37.63
C LYS A 283 97.20 -149.63 37.77
N GLN A 284 96.76 -149.19 36.59
CA GLN A 284 95.45 -149.59 36.04
C GLN A 284 94.21 -148.79 36.48
N SER A 285 93.76 -147.97 35.52
CA SER A 285 92.35 -147.73 35.12
C SER A 285 91.45 -146.82 35.96
N LEU A 286 90.68 -145.95 35.26
CA LEU A 286 89.21 -146.03 35.05
C LEU A 286 88.69 -144.62 34.69
N ALA A 287 88.29 -144.26 33.47
CA ALA A 287 87.07 -144.60 32.71
C ALA A 287 85.73 -144.06 33.28
N ALA A 288 85.08 -143.22 32.46
CA ALA A 288 83.64 -142.94 32.33
C ALA A 288 82.89 -142.08 33.38
N GLU A 289 82.25 -141.00 32.91
CA GLU A 289 80.77 -140.95 32.78
C GLU A 289 80.29 -139.67 32.05
N LYS A 290 79.24 -139.82 31.24
CA LYS A 290 78.61 -138.85 30.32
C LYS A 290 77.13 -138.82 30.70
N GLY A 291 76.52 -137.67 30.99
CA GLY A 291 75.06 -137.63 31.04
C GLY A 291 74.38 -136.36 31.54
N ARG A 292 73.55 -135.78 30.66
CA ARG A 292 72.28 -135.10 30.95
C ARG A 292 72.33 -133.68 31.53
N ASN A 293 72.07 -132.66 30.70
CA ASN A 293 70.76 -131.99 30.70
C ASN A 293 70.59 -131.07 29.47
N SER A 294 69.49 -131.24 28.75
CA SER A 294 69.14 -130.57 27.49
C SER A 294 67.76 -129.92 27.61
N ASP A 295 67.56 -128.79 26.93
CA ASP A 295 66.28 -128.30 26.39
C ASP A 295 65.13 -127.94 27.34
N LEU A 296 65.07 -126.70 27.86
CA LEU A 296 63.79 -126.04 28.24
C LEU A 296 63.82 -124.49 28.34
N GLU A 297 64.64 -123.77 27.56
CA GLU A 297 64.54 -122.28 27.47
C GLU A 297 64.50 -121.76 26.01
N LYS A 298 64.09 -122.63 25.08
CA LYS A 298 63.85 -122.32 23.66
C LYS A 298 62.35 -122.18 23.31
N LYS A 299 61.49 -121.84 24.27
CA LYS A 299 60.02 -121.76 24.07
C LYS A 299 59.42 -120.44 24.54
N LEU A 300 59.29 -119.41 23.70
CA LEU A 300 58.23 -118.37 23.73
C LEU A 300 58.67 -117.23 22.78
N ALA A 301 58.52 -117.29 21.45
CA ALA A 301 57.27 -117.41 20.69
C ALA A 301 56.12 -116.48 21.18
N ALA A 302 56.46 -115.38 21.87
CA ALA A 302 55.53 -114.31 22.26
C ALA A 302 55.91 -112.94 21.66
N ALA A 303 56.67 -112.95 20.56
CA ALA A 303 57.12 -111.76 19.84
C ALA A 303 56.26 -111.43 18.60
N GLU A 304 55.10 -112.08 18.40
CA GLU A 304 54.23 -111.89 17.23
C GLU A 304 52.91 -111.15 17.53
N LYS A 305 52.82 -110.35 18.61
CA LYS A 305 51.56 -109.64 18.93
C LYS A 305 51.69 -108.21 19.51
N SER A 306 52.56 -107.36 18.95
CA SER A 306 52.53 -105.92 19.28
C SER A 306 53.01 -104.96 18.16
N ALA A 307 52.95 -105.40 16.90
CA ALA A 307 53.30 -104.57 15.74
C ALA A 307 52.09 -103.95 15.00
N ALA A 308 50.86 -104.07 15.55
CA ALA A 308 49.63 -103.62 14.88
C ALA A 308 49.02 -102.29 15.41
N GLU A 309 49.52 -101.73 16.51
CA GLU A 309 48.90 -100.52 17.14
C GLU A 309 49.58 -99.18 16.76
N LEU A 310 50.60 -99.19 15.89
CA LEU A 310 51.37 -97.97 15.53
C LEU A 310 51.00 -97.37 14.16
N ALA A 311 50.07 -97.99 13.42
CA ALA A 311 49.63 -97.54 12.09
C ALA A 311 48.34 -96.69 12.13
N ASP A 312 47.36 -97.03 12.98
CA ASP A 312 46.08 -96.30 13.07
C ASP A 312 46.23 -94.91 13.73
N THR A 313 47.21 -94.73 14.62
CA THR A 313 47.45 -93.45 15.31
C THR A 313 48.09 -92.36 14.43
N LYS A 314 48.67 -92.71 13.28
CA LYS A 314 49.23 -91.75 12.32
C LYS A 314 48.22 -91.23 11.29
N GLN A 315 47.11 -91.95 11.07
CA GLN A 315 46.07 -91.53 10.12
C GLN A 315 45.06 -90.53 10.75
N SER A 316 44.80 -90.62 12.06
CA SER A 316 43.93 -89.66 12.77
C SER A 316 44.58 -88.28 13.00
N LEU A 317 45.90 -88.21 13.13
CA LEU A 317 46.63 -86.94 13.34
C LEU A 317 46.76 -86.08 12.06
N ALA A 318 46.69 -86.71 10.88
CA ALA A 318 46.69 -86.02 9.59
C ALA A 318 45.30 -85.44 9.23
N ALA A 319 44.21 -86.10 9.65
CA ALA A 319 42.84 -85.63 9.45
C ALA A 319 42.49 -84.42 10.34
N GLU A 320 43.05 -84.32 11.55
CA GLU A 320 42.83 -83.17 12.45
C GLU A 320 43.63 -81.91 12.05
N LYS A 321 44.83 -82.06 11.47
CA LYS A 321 45.57 -80.90 10.92
C LYS A 321 44.89 -80.25 9.71
N GLY A 322 44.15 -81.02 8.90
CA GLY A 322 43.38 -80.49 7.76
C GLY A 322 42.09 -79.76 8.17
N ARG A 323 41.44 -80.17 9.26
CA ARG A 323 40.26 -79.48 9.81
C ARG A 323 40.60 -78.13 10.43
N ASN A 324 41.77 -78.01 11.06
CA ASN A 324 42.19 -76.75 11.69
C ASN A 324 42.50 -75.65 10.64
N SER A 325 43.08 -76.02 9.49
CA SER A 325 43.34 -75.06 8.40
C SER A 325 42.08 -74.60 7.66
N ASP A 326 41.04 -75.44 7.59
CA ASP A 326 39.75 -75.06 7.00
C ASP A 326 38.90 -74.19 7.94
N LEU A 327 39.07 -74.35 9.26
CA LEU A 327 38.45 -73.48 10.26
C LEU A 327 39.11 -72.09 10.30
N GLU A 328 40.44 -71.99 10.20
CA GLU A 328 41.14 -70.69 10.09
C GLU A 328 40.76 -69.91 8.83
N LYS A 329 40.60 -70.58 7.67
CA LYS A 329 40.12 -69.92 6.44
C LYS A 329 38.65 -69.49 6.53
N LYS A 330 37.80 -70.25 7.22
CA LYS A 330 36.39 -69.86 7.48
C LYS A 330 36.28 -68.72 8.48
N LEU A 331 37.16 -68.65 9.48
CA LEU A 331 37.22 -67.55 10.44
C LEU A 331 37.64 -66.23 9.77
N ALA A 332 38.68 -66.27 8.92
CA ALA A 332 39.13 -65.10 8.16
C ALA A 332 38.08 -64.60 7.14
N ALA A 333 37.30 -65.51 6.53
CA ALA A 333 36.17 -65.15 5.66
C ALA A 333 34.98 -64.57 6.45
N ALA A 334 34.76 -65.01 7.70
CA ALA A 334 33.75 -64.46 8.60
C ALA A 334 34.14 -63.09 9.18
N GLU A 335 35.43 -62.85 9.44
CA GLU A 335 35.93 -61.54 9.86
C GLU A 335 35.88 -60.51 8.72
N LYS A 336 36.17 -60.93 7.49
CA LYS A 336 36.01 -60.08 6.30
C LYS A 336 34.55 -59.71 6.05
N SER A 337 33.61 -60.65 6.20
CA SER A 337 32.18 -60.36 6.05
C SER A 337 31.62 -59.54 7.21
N ALA A 338 32.19 -59.63 8.41
CA ALA A 338 31.83 -58.74 9.54
C ALA A 338 32.31 -57.30 9.34
N ALA A 339 33.48 -57.09 8.71
CA ALA A 339 33.97 -55.76 8.31
C ALA A 339 33.10 -55.13 7.20
N GLU A 340 32.73 -55.91 6.17
CA GLU A 340 31.80 -55.47 5.12
C GLU A 340 30.39 -55.17 5.69
N LEU A 341 29.95 -55.89 6.73
CA LEU A 341 28.70 -55.62 7.45
C LEU A 341 28.76 -54.35 8.33
N ALA A 342 29.94 -53.94 8.78
CA ALA A 342 30.15 -52.70 9.52
C ALA A 342 30.14 -51.48 8.58
N ASP A 343 30.81 -51.57 7.43
CA ASP A 343 30.81 -50.52 6.40
C ASP A 343 29.42 -50.29 5.79
N THR A 344 28.65 -51.37 5.59
CA THR A 344 27.25 -51.28 5.12
C THR A 344 26.33 -50.67 6.18
N LYS A 345 26.55 -50.93 7.48
CA LYS A 345 25.81 -50.26 8.56
C LYS A 345 26.16 -48.78 8.66
N GLN A 346 27.42 -48.40 8.46
CA GLN A 346 27.83 -47.00 8.44
C GLN A 346 27.27 -46.25 7.22
N SER A 347 27.25 -46.91 6.06
CA SER A 347 26.62 -46.37 4.84
C SER A 347 25.10 -46.23 4.99
N LEU A 348 24.43 -47.19 5.64
CA LEU A 348 23.01 -47.13 5.93
C LEU A 348 22.66 -46.02 6.94
N ALA A 349 23.53 -45.76 7.92
CA ALA A 349 23.37 -44.64 8.85
C ALA A 349 23.55 -43.28 8.16
N ALA A 350 24.51 -43.17 7.24
CA ALA A 350 24.70 -41.98 6.40
C ALA A 350 23.50 -41.74 5.47
N GLU A 351 22.95 -42.79 4.87
CA GLU A 351 21.73 -42.70 4.04
C GLU A 351 20.50 -42.32 4.86
N LYS A 352 20.33 -42.83 6.08
CA LYS A 352 19.25 -42.36 6.98
C LYS A 352 19.39 -40.88 7.34
N GLY A 353 20.61 -40.40 7.55
CA GLY A 353 20.89 -38.96 7.74
C GLY A 353 20.50 -38.13 6.53
N ARG A 354 20.90 -38.55 5.33
CA ARG A 354 20.51 -37.91 4.07
C ARG A 354 19.00 -37.91 3.87
N ASN A 355 18.32 -39.00 4.22
CA ASN A 355 16.87 -39.07 4.10
C ASN A 355 16.17 -38.09 5.05
N SER A 356 16.68 -37.93 6.27
CA SER A 356 16.16 -36.93 7.22
C SER A 356 16.44 -35.47 6.79
N ASP A 357 17.58 -35.23 6.12
CA ASP A 357 17.90 -33.92 5.55
C ASP A 357 17.04 -33.61 4.31
N LEU A 358 16.72 -34.62 3.50
CA LEU A 358 15.81 -34.50 2.37
C LEU A 358 14.36 -34.28 2.82
N GLU A 359 13.90 -34.96 3.88
CA GLU A 359 12.58 -34.72 4.48
C GLU A 359 12.45 -33.30 5.03
N LYS A 360 13.51 -32.76 5.67
CA LYS A 360 13.54 -31.36 6.09
C LYS A 360 13.49 -30.40 4.91
N LYS A 361 14.29 -30.64 3.87
CA LYS A 361 14.28 -29.81 2.65
C LYS A 361 12.94 -29.88 1.92
N LEU A 362 12.27 -31.03 1.93
CA LEU A 362 10.92 -31.18 1.36
C LEU A 362 9.90 -30.37 2.16
N ALA A 363 9.93 -30.44 3.49
CA ALA A 363 9.06 -29.65 4.35
C ALA A 363 9.30 -28.12 4.23
N ASP A 364 10.56 -27.70 4.07
CA ASP A 364 10.90 -26.30 3.81
C ASP A 364 10.42 -25.86 2.42
N ALA A 365 10.56 -26.72 1.41
CA ALA A 365 10.06 -26.47 0.05
C ALA A 365 8.54 -26.34 0.02
N GLU A 366 7.81 -27.22 0.72
CA GLU A 366 6.35 -27.16 0.86
C GLU A 366 5.91 -25.87 1.55
N ARG A 367 6.59 -25.43 2.62
CA ARG A 367 6.33 -24.13 3.25
C ARG A 367 6.52 -22.95 2.29
N THR A 368 7.62 -22.93 1.53
CA THR A 368 7.82 -21.86 0.53
C THR A 368 6.79 -21.91 -0.60
N ALA A 369 6.28 -23.09 -0.95
CA ALA A 369 5.20 -23.22 -1.93
C ALA A 369 3.86 -22.69 -1.39
N ASP A 370 3.54 -22.95 -0.12
CA ASP A 370 2.36 -22.40 0.54
C ASP A 370 2.44 -20.88 0.71
N GLU A 371 3.63 -20.34 1.04
CA GLU A 371 3.90 -18.91 1.09
C GLU A 371 3.78 -18.25 -0.29
N ALA A 372 4.24 -18.92 -1.35
CA ALA A 372 4.06 -18.45 -2.72
C ALA A 372 2.57 -18.48 -3.15
N LEU A 373 1.82 -19.52 -2.79
CA LEU A 373 0.38 -19.62 -3.08
C LEU A 373 -0.43 -18.54 -2.35
N THR A 374 -0.10 -18.25 -1.09
CA THR A 374 -0.73 -17.15 -0.34
C THR A 374 -0.36 -15.79 -0.94
N SER A 375 0.89 -15.59 -1.36
CA SER A 375 1.31 -14.38 -2.07
C SER A 375 0.57 -14.20 -3.41
N VAL A 376 0.40 -15.26 -4.19
CA VAL A 376 -0.39 -15.25 -5.43
C VAL A 376 -1.86 -14.90 -5.17
N SER A 377 -2.47 -15.47 -4.12
CA SER A 377 -3.85 -15.13 -3.74
C SER A 377 -4.04 -13.65 -3.35
N VAL A 378 -3.02 -13.04 -2.73
CA VAL A 378 -3.02 -11.60 -2.44
C VAL A 378 -2.88 -10.79 -3.73
N MET A 379 -1.95 -11.16 -4.62
CA MET A 379 -1.80 -10.49 -5.92
C MET A 379 -3.06 -10.61 -6.79
N GLU A 380 -3.78 -11.73 -6.75
CA GLU A 380 -5.06 -11.88 -7.47
C GLU A 380 -6.13 -10.92 -6.97
N LYS A 381 -6.18 -10.67 -5.65
CA LYS A 381 -7.07 -9.65 -5.06
C LYS A 381 -6.68 -8.24 -5.48
N ASP A 382 -5.38 -7.94 -5.47
CA ASP A 382 -4.87 -6.63 -5.90
C ASP A 382 -5.13 -6.37 -7.39
N VAL A 383 -4.97 -7.39 -8.24
CA VAL A 383 -5.31 -7.32 -9.67
C VAL A 383 -6.81 -7.13 -9.88
N ALA A 384 -7.66 -7.75 -9.06
CA ALA A 384 -9.12 -7.53 -9.12
C ALA A 384 -9.48 -6.08 -8.74
N ALA A 385 -8.91 -5.55 -7.66
CA ALA A 385 -9.11 -4.16 -7.24
C ALA A 385 -8.61 -3.15 -8.28
N LEU A 386 -7.46 -3.42 -8.93
CA LEU A 386 -6.94 -2.58 -10.02
C LEU A 386 -7.81 -2.62 -11.29
N ARG A 387 -8.52 -3.73 -11.55
CA ARG A 387 -9.49 -3.79 -12.64
C ARG A 387 -10.72 -2.95 -12.34
N GLU A 388 -11.23 -3.03 -11.11
CA GLU A 388 -12.36 -2.21 -10.66
C GLU A 388 -12.04 -0.72 -10.74
N GLN A 389 -10.87 -0.31 -10.25
CA GLN A 389 -10.40 1.08 -10.38
C GLN A 389 -10.22 1.54 -11.83
N ASN A 390 -9.77 0.66 -12.73
CA ASN A 390 -9.67 1.02 -14.15
C ASN A 390 -11.04 1.18 -14.82
N GLU A 391 -12.03 0.40 -14.41
CA GLU A 391 -13.41 0.55 -14.89
C GLU A 391 -14.00 1.88 -14.41
N GLU A 392 -13.80 2.23 -13.13
CA GLU A 392 -14.19 3.53 -12.57
C GLU A 392 -13.50 4.71 -13.29
N LEU A 393 -12.20 4.59 -13.60
CA LEU A 393 -11.47 5.58 -14.39
C LEU A 393 -11.98 5.67 -15.83
N SER A 394 -12.42 4.56 -16.43
CA SER A 394 -13.05 4.53 -17.76
C SER A 394 -14.37 5.28 -17.75
N GLU A 395 -15.21 5.07 -16.73
CA GLU A 395 -16.45 5.83 -16.55
C GLU A 395 -16.19 7.31 -16.31
N LEU A 396 -15.15 7.65 -15.53
CA LEU A 396 -14.77 9.04 -15.29
C LEU A 396 -14.27 9.73 -16.57
N ARG A 397 -13.52 9.01 -17.42
CA ARG A 397 -13.11 9.50 -18.75
C ARG A 397 -14.31 9.74 -19.65
N GLY A 398 -15.26 8.80 -19.70
CA GLY A 398 -16.50 9.00 -20.46
C GLY A 398 -17.32 10.21 -19.96
N LYS A 399 -17.36 10.44 -18.64
CA LYS A 399 -17.97 11.66 -18.06
C LYS A 399 -17.19 12.92 -18.43
N SER A 400 -15.85 12.87 -18.41
CA SER A 400 -14.98 13.99 -18.82
C SER A 400 -15.16 14.37 -20.29
N GLU A 401 -15.29 13.38 -21.18
CA GLU A 401 -15.57 13.58 -22.60
C GLU A 401 -16.95 14.22 -22.81
N LEU A 402 -17.96 13.78 -22.05
CA LEU A 402 -19.29 14.41 -22.02
C LEU A 402 -19.24 15.86 -21.52
N TYR A 403 -18.41 16.15 -20.52
CA TYR A 403 -18.21 17.53 -20.02
C TYR A 403 -17.49 18.40 -21.04
N GLU A 404 -16.48 17.89 -21.75
CA GLU A 404 -15.84 18.59 -22.86
C GLU A 404 -16.83 18.85 -24.00
N GLU A 405 -17.64 17.87 -24.40
CA GLU A 405 -18.66 18.04 -25.43
C GLU A 405 -19.74 19.06 -25.00
N LEU A 406 -20.13 19.05 -23.72
CA LEU A 406 -21.08 20.01 -23.17
C LEU A 406 -20.48 21.42 -23.08
N SER A 407 -19.19 21.54 -22.73
CA SER A 407 -18.44 22.81 -22.68
C SER A 407 -18.26 23.40 -24.08
N VAL A 408 -17.98 22.57 -25.09
CA VAL A 408 -17.95 22.96 -26.50
C VAL A 408 -19.34 23.44 -26.94
N LYS A 409 -20.41 22.69 -26.64
CA LYS A 409 -21.79 23.14 -26.93
C LYS A 409 -22.15 24.44 -26.22
N TYR A 410 -21.70 24.63 -24.99
CA TYR A 410 -21.93 25.87 -24.24
C TYR A 410 -21.19 27.05 -24.86
N SER A 411 -19.93 26.86 -25.26
CA SER A 411 -19.15 27.87 -25.99
C SER A 411 -19.75 28.19 -27.37
N GLN A 412 -20.33 27.19 -28.03
CA GLN A 412 -21.00 27.32 -29.33
C GLN A 412 -22.32 28.09 -29.18
N MET A 413 -23.12 27.76 -28.17
CA MET A 413 -24.32 28.51 -27.74
C MET A 413 -23.98 29.95 -27.33
N GLU A 414 -22.85 30.18 -26.67
CA GLU A 414 -22.41 31.52 -26.26
C GLU A 414 -21.96 32.34 -27.48
N SER A 415 -21.30 31.70 -28.45
CA SER A 415 -20.96 32.31 -29.74
C SER A 415 -22.19 32.60 -30.60
N GLU A 416 -23.19 31.72 -30.59
CA GLU A 416 -24.48 31.91 -31.27
C GLU A 416 -25.32 32.99 -30.58
N ASN A 417 -25.34 33.05 -29.25
CA ASN A 417 -25.99 34.15 -28.51
C ASN A 417 -25.28 35.49 -28.71
N ALA A 418 -23.95 35.50 -28.81
CA ALA A 418 -23.19 36.68 -29.18
C ALA A 418 -23.47 37.11 -30.63
N ALA A 419 -23.62 36.14 -31.55
CA ALA A 419 -24.01 36.39 -32.95
C ALA A 419 -25.48 36.84 -33.07
N LEU A 420 -26.39 36.32 -32.24
CA LEU A 420 -27.79 36.77 -32.17
C LEU A 420 -27.91 38.17 -31.58
N ARG A 421 -27.09 38.52 -30.57
CA ARG A 421 -26.99 39.90 -30.06
C ARG A 421 -26.36 40.85 -31.09
N ALA A 422 -25.40 40.38 -31.88
CA ALA A 422 -24.86 41.15 -32.99
C ALA A 422 -25.87 41.29 -34.14
N ALA A 423 -26.67 40.24 -34.42
CA ALA A 423 -27.75 40.27 -35.41
C ALA A 423 -28.95 41.11 -34.96
N GLU A 424 -29.27 41.19 -33.66
CA GLU A 424 -30.24 42.17 -33.11
C GLU A 424 -29.75 43.62 -33.25
N GLN A 425 -28.43 43.84 -33.35
CA GLN A 425 -27.86 45.16 -33.65
C GLN A 425 -27.71 45.45 -35.15
N THR A 426 -27.90 44.47 -36.04
CA THR A 426 -27.77 44.63 -37.50
C THR A 426 -28.95 44.07 -38.31
N SER A 427 -30.06 43.70 -37.67
CA SER A 427 -31.32 43.37 -38.32
C SER A 427 -31.99 44.68 -38.72
N ALA A 428 -32.01 44.91 -40.03
CA ALA A 428 -32.54 46.06 -40.72
C ALA A 428 -34.09 46.18 -40.65
N GLU A 429 -34.71 45.95 -39.49
CA GLU A 429 -36.15 46.13 -39.29
C GLU A 429 -36.50 47.51 -38.69
N ASP A 430 -35.56 48.20 -38.03
CA ASP A 430 -35.77 49.57 -37.55
C ASP A 430 -35.77 50.62 -38.68
N GLY A 431 -35.18 50.30 -39.83
CA GLY A 431 -35.18 51.16 -41.02
C GLY A 431 -36.50 51.10 -41.82
N GLU A 432 -37.09 49.91 -41.96
CA GLU A 432 -38.35 49.70 -42.70
C GLU A 432 -39.57 50.18 -41.90
N LEU A 433 -39.59 50.00 -40.58
CA LEU A 433 -40.64 50.55 -39.71
C LEU A 433 -40.60 52.09 -39.69
N SER A 434 -39.42 52.72 -39.68
CA SER A 434 -39.32 54.17 -39.79
C SER A 434 -39.78 54.71 -41.15
N ALA A 435 -39.54 53.97 -42.24
CA ALA A 435 -40.01 54.35 -43.58
C ALA A 435 -41.53 54.18 -43.73
N GLN A 436 -42.11 53.11 -43.18
CA GLN A 436 -43.57 52.90 -43.17
C GLN A 436 -44.31 53.92 -42.31
N VAL A 437 -43.72 54.35 -41.18
CA VAL A 437 -44.33 55.39 -40.33
C VAL A 437 -44.33 56.76 -41.03
N GLU A 438 -43.27 57.11 -41.77
CA GLU A 438 -43.25 58.36 -42.55
C GLU A 438 -44.19 58.31 -43.78
N GLU A 439 -44.31 57.16 -44.45
CA GLU A 439 -45.27 56.99 -45.55
C GLU A 439 -46.73 57.03 -45.04
N LEU A 440 -47.03 56.42 -43.88
CA LEU A 440 -48.35 56.51 -43.24
C LEU A 440 -48.68 57.93 -42.77
N LYS A 441 -47.70 58.70 -42.28
CA LYS A 441 -47.90 60.13 -41.99
C LYS A 441 -48.20 60.94 -43.25
N LYS A 442 -47.53 60.64 -44.36
CA LYS A 442 -47.77 61.29 -45.65
C LYS A 442 -49.17 60.99 -46.16
N GLN A 443 -49.62 59.74 -46.08
CA GLN A 443 -50.97 59.32 -46.45
C GLN A 443 -52.03 59.94 -45.53
N LEU A 444 -51.78 60.04 -44.22
CA LEU A 444 -52.67 60.72 -43.28
C LEU A 444 -52.81 62.21 -43.58
N SER A 445 -51.71 62.87 -43.98
CA SER A 445 -51.72 64.29 -44.36
C SER A 445 -52.50 64.55 -45.66
N ALA A 446 -52.41 63.63 -46.62
CA ALA A 446 -53.17 63.68 -47.86
C ALA A 446 -54.67 63.44 -47.62
N ALA A 447 -55.02 62.44 -46.80
CA ALA A 447 -56.40 62.15 -46.42
C ALA A 447 -57.05 63.31 -45.63
N LEU A 448 -56.29 64.01 -44.78
CA LEU A 448 -56.77 65.22 -44.09
C LEU A 448 -56.99 66.41 -45.02
N ALA A 449 -56.19 66.54 -46.08
CA ALA A 449 -56.41 67.56 -47.12
C ALA A 449 -57.65 67.23 -47.95
N GLU A 450 -57.82 65.96 -48.33
CA GLU A 450 -58.99 65.47 -49.06
C GLU A 450 -60.28 65.58 -48.22
N ALA A 451 -60.22 65.30 -46.91
CA ALA A 451 -61.34 65.51 -45.99
C ALA A 451 -61.72 67.00 -45.86
N LYS A 452 -60.75 67.93 -45.94
CA LYS A 452 -61.04 69.38 -45.96
C LYS A 452 -61.72 69.82 -47.25
N GLU A 453 -61.28 69.30 -48.39
CA GLU A 453 -61.91 69.60 -49.68
C GLU A 453 -63.30 68.95 -49.79
N LEU A 454 -63.48 67.72 -49.29
CA LEU A 454 -64.80 67.09 -49.14
C LEU A 454 -65.72 67.88 -48.21
N LYS A 455 -65.19 68.48 -47.14
CA LYS A 455 -65.98 69.33 -46.25
C LYS A 455 -66.41 70.64 -46.94
N LYS A 456 -65.58 71.18 -47.83
CA LYS A 456 -65.95 72.34 -48.68
C LYS A 456 -67.00 71.97 -49.73
N THR A 457 -66.85 70.86 -50.44
CA THR A 457 -67.85 70.41 -51.42
C THR A 457 -69.16 70.05 -50.74
N ASN A 458 -69.12 69.43 -49.57
CA ASN A 458 -70.32 69.12 -48.79
C ASN A 458 -70.99 70.40 -48.22
N ALA A 459 -70.21 71.42 -47.86
CA ALA A 459 -70.76 72.74 -47.53
C ALA A 459 -71.38 73.43 -48.75
N SER A 460 -70.79 73.27 -49.94
CA SER A 460 -71.32 73.78 -51.20
C SER A 460 -72.62 73.06 -51.61
N LEU A 461 -72.67 71.73 -51.47
CA LEU A 461 -73.85 70.93 -51.74
C LEU A 461 -74.97 71.19 -50.73
N ASN A 462 -74.66 71.38 -49.45
CA ASN A 462 -75.67 71.81 -48.47
C ASN A 462 -76.19 73.22 -48.75
N ARG A 463 -75.37 74.11 -49.31
CA ARG A 463 -75.83 75.43 -49.81
C ARG A 463 -76.80 75.28 -50.97
N GLN A 464 -76.46 74.47 -51.97
CA GLN A 464 -77.33 74.18 -53.11
C GLN A 464 -78.60 73.45 -52.70
N LEU A 465 -78.54 72.52 -51.74
CA LEU A 465 -79.70 71.80 -51.22
C LEU A 465 -80.65 72.75 -50.49
N ASN A 466 -80.11 73.70 -49.71
CA ASN A 466 -80.92 74.72 -49.04
C ASN A 466 -81.51 75.72 -50.03
N GLU A 467 -80.78 76.13 -51.06
CA GLU A 467 -81.32 76.98 -52.15
C GLU A 467 -82.45 76.27 -52.91
N MET A 468 -82.32 74.96 -53.20
CA MET A 468 -83.40 74.19 -53.83
C MET A 468 -84.62 73.95 -52.92
N LEU A 469 -84.43 73.94 -51.60
CA LEU A 469 -85.52 73.88 -50.62
C LEU A 469 -86.24 75.24 -50.47
N GLU A 470 -85.52 76.36 -50.58
CA GLU A 470 -86.10 77.72 -50.55
C GLU A 470 -86.85 78.09 -51.84
N ASP A 471 -86.38 77.61 -53.01
CA ASP A 471 -87.03 77.82 -54.30
C ASP A 471 -88.25 76.89 -54.56
N GLY A 472 -88.62 76.05 -53.59
CA GLY A 472 -89.81 75.19 -53.67
C GLY A 472 -89.73 74.08 -54.71
N GLN A 473 -88.51 73.72 -55.18
CA GLN A 473 -88.29 72.69 -56.19
C GLN A 473 -88.17 71.27 -55.63
N LEU A 474 -88.12 71.11 -54.30
CA LEU A 474 -88.09 69.81 -53.61
C LEU A 474 -89.15 69.77 -52.50
N THR A 475 -90.29 69.15 -52.80
CA THR A 475 -91.22 68.64 -51.77
C THR A 475 -90.72 67.30 -51.25
N LEU A 476 -90.65 67.16 -49.92
CA LEU A 476 -90.32 65.92 -49.19
C LEU A 476 -91.11 64.71 -49.70
#